data_AF-A0A960MJB8-F1
#
_entry.id   AF-A0A960MJB8-F1
#
_cell.length_a   1.000
_cell.length_b   1.000
_cell.length_c   1.000
_cell.angle_alpha   90.00
_cell.angle_beta   90.00
_cell.angle_gamma   90.00
#
_symmetry.space_group_name_H-M   'P 1'
#
loop_
_entity.id
_entity.type
_entity.pdbx_description
1 polymer ?
#
loop_
_entity_poly.entity_id
_entity_poly.type
_entity_poly.pdbx_seq_one_letter_code
_entity_poly.pdbx_strand_id
1 'polypeptide(L)'
;IVPNTLGTAIVYTTLTMPSFIMFEATLSYLGLGIEAPNASWGILIKEGANYMETQLHLLLVPAIFFSVTLFALNFLGDGLRDALDPKASKD
;
A
#
# COMPACT_ATOMS: atom_id res chain seq x y z
N ILE A 1 10.39 29.42 2.61
CA ILE A 1 9.74 28.64 1.51
C ILE A 1 9.61 27.16 1.88
N VAL A 2 10.65 26.53 2.46
CA VAL A 2 10.66 25.12 2.91
C VAL A 2 9.62 24.75 4.01
N PRO A 3 9.32 25.55 5.04
CA PRO A 3 8.41 25.10 6.12
C PRO A 3 6.96 24.92 5.68
N ASN A 4 6.53 25.68 4.68
CA ASN A 4 5.14 25.68 4.19
C ASN A 4 4.89 24.51 3.22
N THR A 5 5.93 23.98 2.56
CA THR A 5 5.84 22.81 1.68
C THR A 5 5.89 21.47 2.42
N LEU A 6 6.36 21.45 3.68
CA LEU A 6 6.43 20.22 4.47
C LEU A 6 5.05 19.62 4.74
N GLY A 7 4.04 20.44 5.02
CA GLY A 7 2.66 19.98 5.20
C GLY A 7 2.11 19.31 3.95
N THR A 8 2.28 19.94 2.79
CA THR A 8 1.85 19.39 1.49
C THR A 8 2.67 18.15 1.10
N ALA A 9 3.96 18.11 1.39
CA ALA A 9 4.82 16.97 1.11
C ALA A 9 4.45 15.72 1.93
N ILE A 10 4.11 15.89 3.20
CA ILE A 10 3.64 14.79 4.07
C ILE A 10 2.35 14.18 3.51
N VAL A 11 1.39 15.04 3.15
CA VAL A 11 0.10 14.63 2.57
C VAL A 11 0.29 13.90 1.25
N TYR A 12 1.16 14.41 0.39
CA TYR A 12 1.48 13.77 -0.88
C TYR A 12 2.18 12.42 -0.69
N THR A 13 3.03 12.31 0.34
CA THR A 13 3.68 11.04 0.69
C THR A 13 2.65 10.02 1.17
N THR A 14 1.66 10.43 1.97
CA THR A 14 0.56 9.55 2.40
C THR A 14 -0.30 9.09 1.23
N LEU A 15 -0.59 9.98 0.27
CA LEU A 15 -1.35 9.67 -0.94
C LEU A 15 -0.64 8.69 -1.89
N THR A 16 0.69 8.73 -1.92
CA THR A 16 1.50 7.89 -2.83
C THR A 16 1.91 6.55 -2.19
N MET A 17 1.78 6.42 -0.87
CA MET A 17 2.18 5.22 -0.13
C MET A 17 1.51 3.91 -0.61
N PRO A 18 0.20 3.85 -0.93
CA PRO A 18 -0.42 2.63 -1.42
C PRO A 18 0.24 2.12 -2.72
N SER A 19 0.56 3.03 -3.63
CA SER A 19 1.22 2.71 -4.90
C SER A 19 2.63 2.17 -4.70
N PHE A 20 3.39 2.75 -3.75
CA PHE A 20 4.72 2.25 -3.39
C PHE A 20 4.66 0.84 -2.78
N ILE A 21 3.70 0.59 -1.89
CA ILE A 21 3.48 -0.74 -1.29
C ILE A 21 3.15 -1.78 -2.37
N MET A 22 2.28 -1.43 -3.32
CA MET A 22 1.93 -2.31 -4.44
C MET A 22 3.15 -2.63 -5.33
N PHE A 23 3.99 -1.62 -5.59
CA PHE A 23 5.20 -1.80 -6.37
C PHE A 23 6.23 -2.68 -5.65
N GLU A 24 6.47 -2.44 -4.36
CA GLU A 24 7.34 -3.28 -3.52
C GLU A 24 6.83 -4.72 -3.48
N ALA A 25 5.53 -4.94 -3.26
CA ALA A 25 4.93 -6.26 -3.24
C ALA A 25 5.10 -7.00 -4.58
N THR A 26 5.01 -6.28 -5.70
CA THR A 26 5.24 -6.84 -7.04
C THR A 26 6.70 -7.28 -7.21
N LEU A 27 7.66 -6.44 -6.82
CA LEU A 27 9.08 -6.79 -6.85
C LEU A 27 9.39 -7.99 -5.93
N SER A 28 8.86 -7.97 -4.70
CA SER A 28 8.97 -9.06 -3.74
C SER A 28 8.38 -10.38 -4.27
N TYR A 29 7.24 -10.32 -4.96
CA TYR A 29 6.64 -11.48 -5.63
C TYR A 29 7.55 -12.03 -6.74
N LEU A 30 8.18 -11.15 -7.53
CA LEU A 30 9.17 -11.51 -8.55
C LEU A 30 10.53 -11.95 -7.94
N GLY A 31 10.73 -11.82 -6.63
CA GLY A 31 11.98 -12.14 -5.94
C GLY A 31 13.07 -11.06 -6.04
N LEU A 32 12.70 -9.84 -6.46
CA LEU A 32 13.56 -8.66 -6.54
C LEU A 32 13.34 -7.67 -5.38
N GLY A 33 12.46 -8.02 -4.43
CA GLY A 33 12.11 -7.19 -3.29
C GLY A 33 12.90 -7.53 -2.02
N ILE A 34 12.25 -7.39 -0.87
CA ILE A 34 12.86 -7.63 0.43
C ILE A 34 13.31 -9.10 0.52
N GLU A 35 14.56 -9.36 0.93
CA GLU A 35 15.04 -10.74 1.10
C GLU A 35 14.50 -11.37 2.41
N ALA A 36 14.21 -12.68 2.36
CA ALA A 36 13.95 -13.47 3.57
C ALA A 36 15.15 -13.31 4.53
N PRO A 37 14.94 -13.15 5.86
CA PRO A 37 13.79 -13.59 6.68
C PRO A 37 12.70 -12.54 6.92
N ASN A 38 12.80 -11.35 6.31
CA ASN A 38 11.81 -10.30 6.53
C ASN A 38 10.55 -10.59 5.69
N ALA A 39 9.39 -10.68 6.35
CA ALA A 39 8.13 -10.94 5.67
C ALA A 39 7.63 -9.65 4.97
N SER A 40 7.48 -9.72 3.64
CA SER A 40 6.74 -8.73 2.84
C SER A 40 5.42 -9.31 2.34
N TRP A 41 4.42 -8.46 2.08
CA TRP A 41 3.14 -8.91 1.52
C TRP A 41 3.32 -9.66 0.19
N GLY A 42 4.25 -9.20 -0.66
CA GLY A 42 4.58 -9.85 -1.92
C GLY A 42 5.14 -11.26 -1.75
N ILE A 43 6.01 -11.48 -0.75
CA ILE A 43 6.54 -12.80 -0.43
C ILE A 43 5.45 -13.72 0.11
N LEU A 44 4.60 -13.23 1.02
CA LEU A 44 3.51 -14.04 1.58
C LEU A 44 2.54 -14.50 0.49
N ILE A 45 2.22 -13.63 -0.47
CA ILE A 45 1.39 -13.97 -1.62
C ILE A 45 2.11 -14.97 -2.54
N LYS A 46 3.41 -14.80 -2.78
CA LYS A 46 4.23 -15.73 -3.57
C LYS A 46 4.28 -17.12 -2.96
N GLU A 47 4.52 -17.21 -1.66
CA GLU A 47 4.53 -18.47 -0.92
C GLU A 47 3.16 -19.13 -0.94
N GLY A 48 2.10 -18.36 -0.64
CA GLY A 48 0.73 -18.85 -0.73
C GLY A 48 0.35 -19.35 -2.12
N ALA A 49 0.85 -18.73 -3.18
CA ALA A 49 0.60 -19.16 -4.56
C ALA A 49 1.22 -20.52 -4.86
N ASN A 50 2.39 -20.84 -4.28
CA ASN A 50 3.01 -22.17 -4.42
C ASN A 50 2.19 -23.28 -3.74
N TYR A 51 1.45 -22.95 -2.68
CA TYR A 51 0.59 -23.89 -1.96
C TYR A 51 -0.89 -23.74 -2.30
N MET A 52 -1.23 -23.14 -3.45
CA MET A 52 -2.63 -22.89 -3.82
C MET A 52 -3.46 -24.18 -3.94
N GLU A 53 -2.85 -25.26 -4.43
CA GLU A 53 -3.52 -26.56 -4.62
C GLU A 53 -3.72 -27.33 -3.30
N THR A 54 -2.87 -27.11 -2.30
CA THR A 54 -2.86 -27.87 -1.04
C THR A 54 -3.40 -27.08 0.14
N GLN A 55 -3.15 -25.77 0.18
CA GLN A 55 -3.40 -24.87 1.31
C GLN A 55 -3.76 -23.46 0.81
N LEU A 56 -4.88 -23.34 0.10
CA LEU A 56 -5.39 -22.06 -0.45
C LEU A 56 -5.51 -20.92 0.60
N HIS A 57 -5.74 -21.25 1.88
CA HIS A 57 -5.81 -20.26 2.95
C HIS A 57 -4.50 -19.47 3.14
N LEU A 58 -3.35 -20.07 2.85
CA LEU A 58 -2.04 -19.40 2.90
C LEU A 58 -1.90 -18.28 1.87
N LEU A 59 -2.68 -18.35 0.78
CA LEU A 59 -2.78 -17.28 -0.21
C LEU A 59 -3.88 -16.28 0.14
N LEU A 60 -5.08 -16.77 0.47
CA LEU A 60 -6.26 -15.94 0.67
C LEU A 60 -6.10 -14.97 1.84
N VAL A 61 -5.52 -15.42 2.95
CA VAL A 61 -5.33 -14.57 4.14
C VAL A 61 -4.44 -13.36 3.80
N PRO A 62 -3.18 -13.51 3.37
CA PRO A 62 -2.36 -12.35 3.06
C PRO A 62 -2.93 -11.51 1.90
N ALA A 63 -3.56 -12.12 0.89
CA ALA A 63 -4.16 -11.38 -0.21
C ALA A 63 -5.32 -10.47 0.24
N ILE A 64 -6.24 -10.98 1.07
CA ILE A 64 -7.38 -10.19 1.57
C ILE A 64 -6.89 -9.05 2.47
N PHE A 65 -6.00 -9.34 3.42
CA PHE A 65 -5.46 -8.32 4.31
C PHE A 65 -4.66 -7.26 3.54
N PHE A 66 -3.89 -7.67 2.53
CA PHE A 66 -3.17 -6.75 1.66
C PHE A 66 -4.13 -5.83 0.90
N SER A 67 -5.15 -6.39 0.25
CA SER A 67 -6.17 -5.61 -0.45
C SER A 67 -6.88 -4.63 0.49
N VAL A 68 -7.34 -5.09 1.65
CA VAL A 68 -8.01 -4.23 2.65
C VAL A 68 -7.10 -3.10 3.11
N THR A 69 -5.82 -3.37 3.33
CA THR A 69 -4.83 -2.35 3.71
C THR A 69 -4.67 -1.31 2.60
N LEU A 70 -4.53 -1.74 1.35
CA LEU A 70 -4.46 -0.82 0.21
C LEU A 70 -5.74 0.01 0.07
N PHE A 71 -6.91 -0.60 0.21
CA PHE A 71 -8.19 0.13 0.18
C PHE A 71 -8.28 1.15 1.32
N ALA A 72 -7.91 0.76 2.54
CA ALA A 72 -7.93 1.65 3.69
C ALA A 72 -6.98 2.85 3.51
N LEU A 73 -5.77 2.62 2.99
CA LEU A 73 -4.81 3.69 2.73
C LEU A 73 -5.23 4.59 1.56
N ASN A 74 -5.83 4.03 0.50
CA ASN A 74 -6.41 4.85 -0.59
C ASN A 74 -7.54 5.73 -0.05
N PHE A 75 -8.47 5.16 0.71
CA PHE A 75 -9.59 5.90 1.28
C PHE A 75 -9.14 6.97 2.28
N LEU A 76 -8.15 6.66 3.12
CA LEU A 76 -7.53 7.63 4.01
C LEU A 76 -6.84 8.76 3.22
N GLY A 77 -6.16 8.43 2.14
CA GLY A 77 -5.54 9.38 1.23
C GLY A 77 -6.57 10.34 0.63
N ASP A 78 -7.62 9.81 0.03
CA ASP A 78 -8.71 10.59 -0.55
C ASP A 78 -9.39 11.48 0.51
N GLY A 79 -9.68 10.94 1.70
CA GLY A 79 -10.24 11.72 2.81
C GLY A 79 -9.31 12.84 3.30
N LEU A 80 -8.00 12.60 3.33
CA LEU A 80 -6.99 13.61 3.67
C LEU A 80 -6.88 14.67 2.58
N ARG A 81 -6.95 14.28 1.30
CA ARG A 81 -6.99 15.19 0.16
C ARG A 81 -8.22 16.09 0.24
N ASP A 82 -9.40 15.54 0.48
CA ASP A 82 -10.65 16.29 0.58
C ASP A 82 -10.63 17.27 1.76
N ALA A 83 -10.09 16.85 2.91
CA ALA A 83 -9.95 17.71 4.09
C ALA A 83 -8.95 18.87 3.89
N LEU A 84 -8.01 18.72 2.95
CA LEU A 84 -6.95 19.69 2.69
C LEU A 84 -7.11 20.46 1.39
N ASP A 85 -8.06 20.10 0.51
CA ASP A 85 -8.35 20.83 -0.72
C ASP A 85 -9.09 22.15 -0.36
N PRO A 86 -8.42 23.31 -0.46
CA PRO A 86 -8.99 24.58 -0.03
C PRO A 86 -10.07 25.11 -1.01
N LYS A 87 -10.28 24.44 -2.15
CA LYS A 87 -11.23 24.86 -3.20
C LYS A 87 -12.69 24.64 -2.83
N ALA A 88 -13.01 23.79 -1.86
CA ALA A 88 -14.40 23.59 -1.41
C ALA A 88 -15.00 24.81 -0.67
N SER A 89 -14.17 25.81 -0.31
CA SER A 89 -14.61 26.98 0.47
C SER A 89 -14.99 28.22 -0.35
N LYS A 90 -15.00 28.15 -1.69
CA LYS A 90 -15.08 29.35 -2.54
C LYS A 90 -16.24 29.45 -3.54
N ASP A 91 -17.24 28.57 -3.43
CA ASP A 91 -18.51 28.70 -4.17
C ASP A 91 -19.70 28.82 -3.21
#